data_AF-Q8CYP2-F1
#
_entry.id   AF-Q8CYP2-F1
#
_cell.length_a   1.000
_cell.length_b   1.000
_cell.length_c   1.000
_cell.angle_alpha   90.00
_cell.angle_beta   90.00
_cell.angle_gamma   90.00
#
_symmetry.space_group_name_H-M   'P 1'
#
loop_
_entity.id
_entity.type
_entity.pdbx_description
1 polymer ?
#
loop_
_entity_poly.entity_id
_entity_poly.type
_entity_poly.pdbx_seq_one_letter_code
_entity_poly.pdbx_strand_id
1 'polypeptide(L)' 'MTHYVANPEVVILEGGIMGQEAILKPKIRAALKEVLVPSLAENTRLEFAHHQNTAGMLGAYYHFKIK' A
#
# COMPACT_ATOMS: atom_id res chain seq x y z
N MET A 1 -17.39 -17.80 -8.89
CA MET A 1 -17.17 -16.75 -7.88
C MET A 1 -16.29 -15.66 -8.49
N THR A 2 -16.85 -14.50 -8.79
CA THR A 2 -16.10 -13.32 -9.23
C THR A 2 -15.46 -12.69 -7.99
N HIS A 3 -14.15 -12.90 -7.80
CA HIS A 3 -13.40 -12.10 -6.84
C HIS A 3 -13.28 -10.68 -7.42
N TYR A 4 -13.84 -9.69 -6.73
CA TYR A 4 -13.67 -8.29 -7.10
C TYR A 4 -12.23 -7.89 -6.74
N VAL A 5 -11.35 -7.82 -7.75
CA VAL A 5 -10.01 -7.29 -7.54
C VAL A 5 -10.13 -5.78 -7.56
N ALA A 6 -9.89 -5.13 -6.42
CA ALA A 6 -9.64 -3.70 -6.43
C ALA A 6 -8.48 -3.44 -7.41
N ASN A 7 -8.64 -2.47 -8.31
CA ASN A 7 -7.57 -2.01 -9.21
C ASN A 7 -7.01 -0.68 -8.68
N PRO A 8 -6.20 -0.70 -7.59
CA PRO A 8 -5.60 0.51 -7.09
C PRO A 8 -4.45 0.95 -8.00
N GLU A 9 -4.43 2.23 -8.33
CA GLU A 9 -3.24 2.86 -8.91
C GLU A 9 -2.08 2.87 -7.89
N VAL A 10 -2.40 3.04 -6.60
CA VAL A 10 -1.41 3.08 -5.51
C VAL A 10 -1.91 2.28 -4.30
N VAL A 11 -1.05 1.40 -3.79
CA VAL A 11 -1.19 0.76 -2.48
C VAL A 11 -0.18 1.42 -1.53
N ILE A 12 -0.69 2.04 -0.46
CA ILE A 12 0.14 2.60 0.60
C ILE A 12 0.22 1.59 1.74
N LEU A 13 1.43 1.19 2.11
CA LEU A 13 1.68 0.34 3.27
C LEU A 13 2.08 1.21 4.47
N GLU A 14 1.35 1.06 5.57
CA GLU A 14 1.64 1.71 6.86
C GLU A 14 2.09 0.67 7.91
N GLY A 15 2.58 1.16 9.05
CA GLY A 15 2.85 0.35 10.23
C GLY A 15 4.31 0.33 10.70
N GLY A 16 4.55 -0.23 11.89
CA GLY A 16 5.89 -0.25 12.52
C GLY A 16 6.93 -1.08 11.75
N ILE A 17 6.50 -2.01 10.89
CA ILE A 17 7.40 -2.84 10.07
C ILE A 17 8.06 -2.06 8.93
N MET A 18 7.62 -0.82 8.65
CA MET A 18 8.13 0.01 7.55
C MET A 18 9.59 0.45 7.75
N GLY A 19 10.16 0.27 8.95
CA GLY A 19 11.62 0.41 9.15
C GLY A 19 12.47 -0.54 8.28
N GLN A 20 11.83 -1.55 7.67
CA GLN A 20 12.45 -2.51 6.76
C GLN A 20 11.96 -2.34 5.32
N GLU A 21 11.56 -1.13 4.87
CA GLU A 21 11.06 -0.89 3.50
C GLU A 21 11.96 -1.55 2.44
N ALA A 22 13.28 -1.35 2.52
CA ALA A 22 14.23 -1.90 1.55
C ALA A 22 14.16 -3.44 1.42
N ILE A 23 13.78 -4.14 2.50
CA ILE A 23 13.64 -5.60 2.53
C ILE A 23 12.22 -6.01 2.11
N LEU A 24 11.20 -5.30 2.59
CA LEU A 24 9.80 -5.67 2.41
C LEU A 24 9.26 -5.30 1.03
N LYS A 25 9.61 -4.12 0.50
CA LYS A 25 9.17 -3.62 -0.80
C LYS A 25 9.41 -4.61 -1.95
N PRO A 26 10.62 -5.18 -2.15
CA PRO A 26 10.83 -6.15 -3.21
C PRO A 26 10.04 -7.45 -2.98
N LYS A 27 9.93 -7.93 -1.74
CA LYS A 27 9.17 -9.15 -1.41
C LYS A 27 7.68 -9.00 -1.69
N ILE A 28 7.09 -7.88 -1.28
CA ILE A 28 5.68 -7.59 -1.51
C ILE A 28 5.42 -7.39 -2.99
N ARG A 29 6.31 -6.69 -3.71
CA ARG A 29 6.20 -6.53 -5.17
C ARG A 29 6.24 -7.88 -5.91
N ALA A 30 7.09 -8.80 -5.47
CA ALA A 30 7.14 -10.15 -6.05
C ALA A 30 5.82 -10.89 -5.81
N ALA A 31 5.32 -10.90 -4.56
CA ALA A 31 4.04 -11.53 -4.24
C ALA A 31 2.86 -10.91 -5.01
N LEU A 32 2.83 -9.58 -5.17
CA LEU A 32 1.79 -8.90 -5.96
C LEU A 32 1.83 -9.33 -7.44
N LYS A 33 3.01 -9.54 -8.03
CA LYS A 33 3.15 -10.03 -9.41
C LYS A 33 2.68 -11.47 -9.58
N GLU A 34 2.74 -12.29 -8.53
CA GLU A 34 2.27 -13.69 -8.58
C GLU A 34 0.75 -13.79 -8.46
N VAL A 35 0.11 -12.89 -7.70
CA VAL A 35 -1.33 -12.95 -7.41
C VAL A 35 -2.18 -12.07 -8.32
N LEU A 36 -1.63 -11.00 -8.88
CA LEU A 36 -2.35 -10.06 -9.75
C LEU A 36 -2.11 -10.39 -11.22
N VAL A 37 -3.11 -10.11 -12.05
CA VAL A 37 -2.92 -10.15 -13.52
C VAL A 37 -1.82 -9.16 -13.92
N PRO A 38 -0.98 -9.45 -14.93
CA PRO A 38 0.20 -8.64 -15.26
C PRO A 38 -0.10 -7.14 -15.44
N SER A 39 -1.19 -6.81 -16.14
CA SER A 39 -1.61 -5.42 -16.34
C SER A 39 -1.88 -4.69 -15.03
N LEU A 40 -2.44 -5.37 -14.04
CA LEU A 40 -2.67 -4.78 -12.73
C LEU A 40 -1.36 -4.66 -11.94
N ALA A 41 -0.54 -5.72 -11.94
CA ALA A 41 0.74 -5.72 -11.24
C ALA A 41 1.71 -4.65 -11.74
N GLU A 42 1.68 -4.33 -13.03
CA GLU A 42 2.50 -3.28 -13.65
C GLU A 42 2.00 -1.88 -13.36
N ASN A 43 0.67 -1.69 -13.29
CA ASN A 43 0.06 -0.37 -13.07
C ASN A 43 -0.18 -0.05 -11.59
N THR A 44 -0.06 -1.02 -10.67
CA THR A 44 -0.14 -0.77 -9.23
C THR A 44 1.22 -0.35 -8.66
N ARG A 45 1.28 0.87 -8.14
CA ARG A 45 2.41 1.39 -7.38
C ARG A 45 2.33 0.95 -5.93
N LEU A 46 3.47 0.63 -5.34
CA LEU A 46 3.59 0.31 -3.92
C LEU A 46 4.40 1.40 -3.23
N GLU A 47 3.73 2.17 -2.39
CA GLU A 47 4.31 3.28 -1.62
C GLU A 47 4.30 2.95 -0.14
N PHE A 48 5.30 3.45 0.58
CA PHE A 48 5.47 3.22 2.01
C PHE A 48 5.20 4.54 2.73
N ALA A 49 4.34 4.51 3.74
CA ALA A 49 4.04 5.73 4.48
C ALA A 49 5.27 6.18 5.27
N HIS A 50 5.77 7.37 4.95
CA HIS A 50 6.97 7.94 5.56
C HIS A 50 6.84 8.09 7.09
N HIS A 51 5.63 8.41 7.57
CA HIS A 51 5.35 8.63 8.99
C HIS A 51 5.05 7.33 9.77
N GLN A 52 5.31 6.15 9.19
CA GLN A 52 5.11 4.84 9.83
C GLN A 52 3.74 4.74 10.53
N ASN A 53 3.70 4.72 11.86
CA ASN A 53 2.49 4.61 12.68
C ASN A 53 1.71 5.93 12.84
N THR A 54 2.34 7.07 12.54
CA THR A 54 1.72 8.38 12.66
C THR A 54 0.91 8.74 11.42
N ALA A 55 1.14 8.06 10.28
CA ALA A 55 0.44 8.34 9.02
C ALA A 55 -1.08 8.15 9.14
N GLY A 56 -1.56 7.01 9.63
CA GLY A 56 -2.98 6.78 9.88
C GLY A 56 -3.59 7.77 10.88
N MET A 57 -2.84 8.16 11.92
CA MET A 57 -3.29 9.13 12.92
C MET A 57 -3.42 10.55 12.32
N LEU A 58 -2.44 10.97 11.51
CA LEU A 58 -2.48 12.23 10.75
C LEU A 58 -3.60 12.22 9.72
N GLY A 59 -3.78 11.13 8.99
CA GLY A 59 -4.87 10.97 8.02
C GLY A 59 -6.24 11.09 8.69
N ALA A 60 -6.43 10.42 9.83
CA ALA A 60 -7.65 10.55 10.64
C ALA A 60 -7.86 11.99 11.14
N TYR A 61 -6.80 12.66 11.60
CA TYR A 61 -6.86 14.05 12.03
C TYR A 61 -7.24 15.01 10.89
N TYR A 62 -6.59 14.89 9.72
CA TYR A 62 -6.94 15.70 8.55
C TYR A 62 -8.37 15.43 8.10
N HIS A 63 -8.80 14.17 8.06
CA HIS A 63 -10.20 13.83 7.74
C HIS A 63 -11.18 14.45 8.74
N PHE A 64 -10.85 14.42 10.04
CA PHE A 64 -11.65 15.04 11.09
C PHE A 64 -11.73 16.57 10.95
N LYS A 65 -10.66 17.23 10.51
CA LYS A 65 -10.61 18.69 10.33
C LYS A 65 -11.33 19.20 9.08
N ILE A 66 -11.55 18.34 8.09
CA ILE A 66 -12.28 18.68 6.86
C ILE A 66 -13.80 18.44 7.04
N LYS A 67 -14.19 17.73 8.10
CA LYS A 67 -15.58 17.67 8.58
C LYS A 67 -15.89 18.83 9.52
#